data_AF-A0A535Z0V8-F1
#
_entry.id   AF-A0A535Z0V8-F1
#
_cell.length_a   1.000
_cell.length_b   1.000
_cell.length_c   1.000
_cell.angle_alpha   90.00
_cell.angle_beta   90.00
_cell.angle_gamma   90.00
#
_symmetry.space_group_name_H-M   'P 1'
#
loop_
_entity.id
_entity.type
_entity.pdbx_description
1 polymer ?
#
loop_
_entity_poly.entity_id
_entity_poly.type
_entity_poly.pdbx_seq_one_letter_code
_entity_poly.pdbx_strand_id
1 'polypeptide(L)'
;MALQLQEACAALTIRGYSVPDPSGQTEAPAQPTPKTADAILERIFTPTPKASPAEQAEKALRRPRQLIYCAFSNRNFFWRQHITKFVLDEGQVPIVPFMLFDYYLLHTVPKETVREACNNLIVRSDQMWVFGNLSLGVKVQIGIAKRLKKPVRFYDITDMPYRVVSVPEAMLSED
;
A
#
# COMPACT_ATOMS: atom_id res chain seq x y z
N MET A 1 -33.13 -40.56 -22.48
CA MET A 1 -33.83 -41.13 -21.30
C MET A 1 -33.30 -40.41 -20.07
N ALA A 2 -34.08 -39.89 -19.14
CA ALA A 2 -35.46 -39.45 -19.09
C ALA A 2 -35.48 -38.70 -17.75
N LEU A 3 -35.78 -37.41 -17.80
CA LEU A 3 -36.08 -36.60 -16.62
C LEU A 3 -37.43 -37.07 -16.05
N GLN A 4 -37.45 -37.29 -14.75
CA GLN A 4 -38.58 -37.67 -13.90
C GLN A 4 -38.11 -37.19 -12.51
N LEU A 5 -38.77 -36.41 -11.67
CA LEU A 5 -40.17 -36.18 -11.28
C LEU A 5 -40.08 -34.93 -10.34
N GLN A 6 -41.07 -34.10 -10.02
CA GLN A 6 -42.48 -33.96 -10.36
C GLN A 6 -43.00 -32.71 -9.62
N GLU A 7 -43.99 -32.11 -10.25
CA GLU A 7 -44.78 -30.92 -9.91
C GLU A 7 -45.50 -30.94 -8.54
N ALA A 8 -45.80 -29.76 -8.00
CA ALA A 8 -47.16 -29.26 -7.66
C ALA A 8 -47.01 -27.97 -6.81
N CYS A 9 -47.35 -26.75 -7.23
CA CYS A 9 -48.62 -26.17 -7.73
C CYS A 9 -49.58 -25.74 -6.60
N ALA A 10 -50.20 -24.55 -6.79
CA ALA A 10 -51.27 -23.87 -6.03
C ALA A 10 -50.85 -23.05 -4.79
N ALA A 11 -51.36 -21.84 -4.52
CA ALA A 11 -52.29 -20.94 -5.21
C ALA A 11 -52.21 -19.53 -4.57
N LEU A 12 -52.56 -18.51 -5.36
CA LEU A 12 -52.82 -17.14 -4.93
C LEU A 12 -54.02 -17.05 -3.97
N THR A 13 -53.98 -16.16 -2.98
CA THR A 13 -55.12 -15.29 -2.59
C THR A 13 -54.59 -14.00 -1.94
N ILE A 14 -55.14 -12.87 -2.40
CA ILE A 14 -54.83 -11.49 -1.99
C ILE A 14 -55.80 -11.04 -0.88
N ARG A 15 -55.35 -10.07 -0.07
CA ARG A 15 -56.09 -9.11 0.80
C ARG A 15 -56.43 -9.54 2.24
N GLY A 16 -55.69 -8.93 3.16
CA GLY A 16 -56.15 -8.55 4.50
C GLY A 16 -55.38 -7.31 4.95
N TYR A 17 -55.96 -6.12 4.75
CA TYR A 17 -55.48 -4.88 5.36
C TYR A 17 -55.90 -4.90 6.83
N SER A 18 -54.94 -4.91 7.76
CA SER A 18 -55.18 -4.59 9.16
C SER A 18 -54.84 -3.11 9.39
N VAL A 19 -55.75 -2.39 10.06
CA VAL A 19 -55.58 -1.00 10.45
C VAL A 19 -54.93 -0.98 11.83
N PRO A 20 -53.79 -0.28 12.05
CA PRO A 20 -53.33 0.04 13.39
C PRO A 20 -53.87 1.40 13.86
N ASP A 21 -54.38 1.37 15.09
CA ASP A 21 -54.89 2.38 16.01
C ASP A 21 -54.28 3.81 15.96
N PRO A 22 -55.08 4.90 16.00
CA PRO A 22 -54.59 6.27 16.15
C PRO A 22 -54.44 6.64 17.63
N SER A 23 -53.46 6.07 18.32
CA SER A 23 -53.00 6.56 19.62
C SER A 23 -51.54 7.02 19.50
N GLY A 24 -51.37 8.33 19.60
CA GLY A 24 -50.21 9.04 19.09
C GLY A 24 -48.91 8.81 19.86
N GLN A 25 -47.81 8.88 19.11
CA GLN A 25 -46.59 9.56 19.52
C GLN A 25 -46.05 10.30 18.30
N THR A 26 -46.22 11.62 18.28
CA THR A 26 -45.50 12.49 17.36
C THR A 26 -44.04 12.46 17.78
N GLU A 27 -43.21 11.65 17.11
CA GLU A 27 -41.75 11.79 17.25
C GLU A 27 -41.39 13.21 16.78
N ALA A 28 -40.99 14.05 17.72
CA ALA A 28 -40.46 15.36 17.44
C ALA A 28 -39.23 15.22 16.52
N PRO A 29 -39.03 16.12 15.55
CA PRO A 29 -37.83 16.10 14.72
C PRO A 29 -36.60 16.21 15.63
N ALA A 30 -35.68 15.25 15.50
CA ALA A 30 -34.41 15.25 16.20
C ALA A 30 -33.73 16.61 16.02
N GLN A 31 -33.63 17.37 17.10
CA GLN A 31 -33.00 18.69 17.08
C GLN A 31 -31.53 18.54 16.66
N PRO A 32 -31.02 19.38 15.74
CA PRO A 32 -29.61 19.37 15.39
C PRO A 32 -28.81 19.72 16.65
N THR A 33 -28.03 18.77 17.14
CA THR A 33 -27.14 18.97 18.29
C THR A 33 -26.22 20.15 18.00
N PRO A 34 -26.18 21.17 18.88
CA PRO A 34 -25.37 22.35 18.64
C PRO A 34 -23.91 21.91 18.65
N LYS A 35 -23.19 22.18 17.55
CA LYS A 35 -21.75 21.98 17.43
C LYS A 35 -21.02 23.05 18.25
N THR A 36 -21.14 22.99 19.58
CA THR A 36 -20.42 23.89 20.49
C THR A 36 -18.91 23.60 20.42
N ALA A 37 -18.10 24.65 20.60
CA ALA A 37 -16.65 24.53 20.57
C ALA A 37 -16.15 23.48 21.58
N ASP A 38 -16.75 23.42 22.76
CA ASP A 38 -16.40 22.46 23.81
C ASP A 38 -16.62 21.00 23.38
N ALA A 39 -17.69 20.72 22.64
CA ALA A 39 -17.97 19.37 22.12
C ALA A 39 -17.00 18.96 21.00
N ILE A 40 -16.47 19.93 20.24
CA ILE A 40 -15.43 19.68 19.23
C ILE A 40 -14.09 19.45 19.92
N LEU A 41 -13.76 20.27 20.93
CA LEU A 41 -12.54 20.14 21.71
C LEU A 41 -12.48 18.78 22.43
N GLU A 42 -13.56 18.36 23.09
CA GLU A 42 -13.60 17.03 23.72
C GLU A 42 -13.32 15.91 22.70
N ARG A 43 -13.90 15.96 21.50
CA ARG A 43 -13.66 14.93 20.48
C ARG A 43 -12.24 14.94 19.93
N ILE A 44 -11.57 16.09 19.92
CA ILE A 44 -10.16 16.21 19.52
C ILE A 44 -9.23 15.63 20.59
N PHE A 45 -9.55 15.86 21.88
CA PHE A 45 -8.70 15.47 23.01
C PHE A 45 -9.06 14.12 23.63
N THR A 46 -10.19 13.52 23.27
CA THR A 46 -10.50 12.13 23.65
C THR A 46 -9.58 11.20 22.87
N PRO A 47 -8.77 10.35 23.53
CA PRO A 47 -7.91 9.41 22.83
C PRO A 47 -8.78 8.46 22.00
N THR A 48 -8.71 8.58 20.68
CA THR A 48 -9.38 7.63 19.79
C THR A 48 -8.82 6.23 20.07
N PRO A 49 -9.66 5.24 20.41
CA PRO A 49 -9.20 3.86 20.54
C PRO A 49 -8.47 3.46 19.26
N LYS A 50 -7.30 2.83 19.40
CA LYS A 50 -6.60 2.28 18.24
C LYS A 50 -7.58 1.35 17.52
N ALA A 51 -7.81 1.60 16.23
CA ALA A 51 -8.71 0.80 15.41
C ALA A 51 -8.39 -0.70 15.56
N SER A 52 -9.41 -1.55 15.51
CA SER A 52 -9.19 -3.01 15.55
C SER A 52 -8.30 -3.47 14.38
N PRO A 53 -7.61 -4.62 14.49
CA PRO A 53 -6.81 -5.14 13.38
C PRO A 53 -7.57 -5.25 12.04
N ALA A 54 -8.86 -5.61 12.10
CA ALA A 54 -9.73 -5.71 10.94
C ALA A 54 -9.98 -4.35 10.28
N GLU A 55 -10.32 -3.32 11.07
CA GLU A 55 -10.53 -1.96 10.57
C GLU A 55 -9.25 -1.34 9.99
N GLN A 56 -8.09 -1.63 10.60
CA GLN A 56 -6.79 -1.21 10.07
C GLN A 56 -6.50 -1.85 8.71
N ALA A 57 -6.75 -3.16 8.57
CA ALA A 57 -6.58 -3.87 7.31
C ALA A 57 -7.53 -3.34 6.24
N GLU A 58 -8.80 -3.15 6.56
CA GLU A 58 -9.79 -2.60 5.63
C GLU A 58 -9.40 -1.19 5.15
N LYS A 59 -8.96 -0.33 6.07
CA LYS A 59 -8.47 1.02 5.73
C LYS A 59 -7.29 0.97 4.77
N ALA A 60 -6.34 0.06 4.97
CA ALA A 60 -5.19 -0.12 4.08
C ALA A 60 -5.61 -0.59 2.69
N LEU A 61 -6.57 -1.52 2.60
CA LEU A 61 -7.06 -2.07 1.33
C LEU A 61 -7.93 -1.10 0.53
N ARG A 62 -8.66 -0.19 1.20
CA ARG A 62 -9.46 0.86 0.53
C ARG A 62 -8.61 1.87 -0.25
N ARG A 63 -7.34 2.06 0.12
CA ARG A 63 -6.40 2.98 -0.53
C ARG A 63 -5.03 2.31 -0.64
N PRO A 64 -4.84 1.41 -1.63
CA PRO A 64 -3.57 0.71 -1.78
C PRO A 64 -2.44 1.71 -1.99
N ARG A 65 -1.35 1.54 -1.23
CA ARG A 65 -0.12 2.31 -1.40
C ARG A 65 0.62 1.82 -2.64
N GLN A 66 1.49 2.65 -3.20
CA GLN A 66 2.29 2.25 -4.37
C GLN A 66 3.45 1.34 -3.95
N LEU A 67 3.75 0.35 -4.78
CA LEU A 67 4.91 -0.52 -4.66
C LEU A 67 6.14 0.19 -5.24
N ILE A 68 7.17 0.36 -4.42
CA ILE A 68 8.39 1.07 -4.77
C ILE A 68 9.55 0.10 -4.84
N TYR A 69 10.11 -0.11 -6.03
CA TYR A 69 11.37 -0.82 -6.18
C TYR A 69 12.53 0.05 -5.73
N CYS A 70 13.26 -0.37 -4.70
CA CYS A 70 14.39 0.37 -4.15
C CYS A 70 15.69 -0.13 -4.79
N ALA A 71 16.26 0.64 -5.72
CA ALA A 71 17.50 0.32 -6.40
C ALA A 71 18.69 1.05 -5.75
N PHE A 72 19.75 0.34 -5.39
CA PHE A 72 20.99 0.93 -4.87
C PHE A 72 22.17 -0.01 -5.04
N SER A 73 23.39 0.54 -5.05
CA SER A 73 24.63 -0.23 -5.14
C SER A 73 24.79 -1.16 -3.94
N ASN A 74 25.45 -2.31 -4.15
CA ASN A 74 25.83 -3.22 -3.06
C ASN A 74 26.72 -2.53 -2.02
N ARG A 75 27.48 -1.50 -2.42
CA ARG A 75 28.24 -0.66 -1.48
C ARG A 75 27.34 -0.06 -0.40
N ASN A 76 26.09 0.25 -0.74
CA ASN A 76 25.10 0.84 0.16
C ASN A 76 24.24 -0.22 0.89
N PHE A 77 24.63 -1.51 0.89
CA PHE A 77 23.88 -2.59 1.54
C PHE A 77 23.61 -2.32 3.04
N PHE A 78 24.55 -1.69 3.73
CA PHE A 78 24.41 -1.34 5.14
C PHE A 78 23.27 -0.35 5.41
N TRP A 79 22.87 0.43 4.40
CA TRP A 79 21.78 1.39 4.48
C TRP A 79 20.37 0.80 4.26
N ARG A 80 20.24 -0.50 3.92
CA ARG A 80 18.97 -1.11 3.50
C ARG A 80 17.79 -0.87 4.46
N GLN A 81 18.02 -0.89 5.77
CA GLN A 81 16.97 -0.65 6.77
C GLN A 81 16.55 0.83 6.80
N HIS A 82 17.50 1.77 6.67
CA HIS A 82 17.19 3.19 6.61
C HIS A 82 16.45 3.57 5.32
N ILE A 83 16.84 2.98 4.19
CA ILE A 83 16.11 3.12 2.91
C ILE A 83 14.67 2.60 3.06
N THR A 84 14.50 1.43 3.69
CA THR A 84 13.17 0.85 3.94
C THR A 84 12.31 1.77 4.80
N LYS A 85 12.87 2.26 5.91
CA LYS A 85 12.22 3.22 6.80
C LYS A 85 11.79 4.47 6.04
N PHE A 86 12.69 5.06 5.25
CA PHE A 86 12.40 6.25 4.46
C PHE A 86 11.19 6.05 3.54
N VAL A 87 11.12 4.95 2.80
CA VAL A 87 9.99 4.66 1.90
C VAL A 87 8.67 4.43 2.67
N LEU A 88 8.74 3.80 3.84
CA LEU A 88 7.58 3.62 4.72
C LEU A 88 7.08 4.95 5.31
N ASP A 89 7.99 5.85 5.68
CA ASP A 89 7.67 7.18 6.19
C ASP A 89 7.02 8.05 5.09
N GLU A 90 7.47 7.92 3.84
CA GLU A 90 6.82 8.48 2.65
C GLU A 90 5.48 7.79 2.32
N GLY A 91 5.10 6.80 3.12
CA GLY A 91 3.81 6.14 3.04
C GLY A 91 3.69 5.20 1.85
N GLN A 92 4.78 4.65 1.35
CA GLN A 92 4.77 3.69 0.25
C GLN A 92 5.20 2.30 0.72
N VAL A 93 5.05 1.30 -0.13
CA VAL A 93 5.43 -0.09 0.18
C VAL A 93 6.77 -0.40 -0.48
N PRO A 94 7.87 -0.57 0.29
CA PRO A 94 9.18 -0.81 -0.26
C PRO A 94 9.38 -2.26 -0.70
N ILE A 95 9.95 -2.45 -1.89
CA ILE A 95 10.56 -3.69 -2.35
C ILE A 95 12.07 -3.45 -2.36
N VAL A 96 12.78 -4.00 -1.36
CA VAL A 96 14.24 -3.82 -1.20
C VAL A 96 14.95 -5.12 -1.55
N PRO A 97 15.60 -5.23 -2.72
CA PRO A 97 16.20 -6.48 -3.20
C PRO A 97 17.12 -7.17 -2.18
N PHE A 98 17.93 -6.37 -1.49
CA PHE A 98 18.88 -6.83 -0.46
C PHE A 98 18.24 -7.36 0.83
N MET A 99 16.91 -7.36 0.94
CA MET A 99 16.17 -7.91 2.08
C MET A 99 15.21 -9.04 1.68
N LEU A 100 15.10 -9.39 0.39
CA LEU A 100 14.11 -10.39 -0.06
C LEU A 100 14.59 -11.83 0.05
N PHE A 101 15.89 -12.05 -0.12
CA PHE A 101 16.47 -13.40 -0.25
C PHE A 101 17.76 -13.53 0.56
N ASP A 102 17.90 -12.81 1.68
CA ASP A 102 19.21 -12.56 2.29
C ASP A 102 20.22 -12.04 1.23
N TYR A 103 21.52 -12.09 1.55
CA TYR A 103 22.56 -11.71 0.61
C TYR A 103 22.75 -12.82 -0.46
N TYR A 104 21.95 -12.78 -1.54
CA TYR A 104 21.93 -13.77 -2.62
C TYR A 104 21.66 -15.21 -2.14
N LEU A 105 20.77 -15.36 -1.16
CA LEU A 105 20.38 -16.63 -0.54
C LEU A 105 21.60 -17.47 -0.13
N LEU A 106 22.61 -16.79 0.44
CA LEU A 106 23.87 -17.39 0.87
C LEU A 106 24.56 -18.20 -0.25
N HIS A 107 24.36 -17.82 -1.51
CA HIS A 107 24.89 -18.49 -2.69
C HIS A 107 24.43 -19.95 -2.88
N THR A 108 23.34 -20.34 -2.22
CA THR A 108 22.72 -21.67 -2.41
C THR A 108 21.98 -21.81 -3.75
N VAL A 109 21.72 -20.70 -4.44
CA VAL A 109 21.15 -20.65 -5.79
C VAL A 109 22.04 -19.80 -6.71
N PRO A 110 22.00 -20.04 -8.03
CA PRO A 110 22.73 -19.22 -8.99
C PRO A 110 22.36 -17.73 -8.85
N LYS A 111 23.38 -16.86 -8.92
CA LYS A 111 23.18 -15.40 -8.85
C LYS A 111 22.18 -14.90 -9.90
N GLU A 112 22.11 -15.60 -11.03
CA GLU A 112 21.36 -15.15 -12.20
C GLU A 112 19.87 -15.35 -11.95
N THR A 113 19.50 -16.45 -11.30
CA THR A 113 18.14 -16.69 -10.82
C THR A 113 17.67 -15.60 -9.85
N VAL A 114 18.53 -15.18 -8.92
CA VAL A 114 18.21 -14.09 -7.97
C VAL A 114 18.05 -12.76 -8.70
N ARG A 115 18.94 -12.46 -9.66
CA ARG A 115 18.88 -11.25 -10.48
C ARG A 115 17.62 -11.20 -11.34
N GLU A 116 17.23 -12.30 -11.96
CA GLU A 116 15.99 -12.43 -12.72
C GLU A 116 14.76 -12.20 -11.83
N ALA A 117 14.73 -12.81 -10.64
CA ALA A 117 13.68 -12.57 -9.65
C ALA A 117 13.58 -11.09 -9.27
N CYS A 118 14.71 -10.44 -8.97
CA CYS A 118 14.76 -9.02 -8.68
C CYS A 118 14.30 -8.14 -9.85
N ASN A 119 14.68 -8.45 -11.09
CA ASN A 119 14.25 -7.72 -12.28
C ASN A 119 12.74 -7.88 -12.52
N ASN A 120 12.19 -9.07 -12.28
CA ASN A 120 10.76 -9.35 -12.37
C ASN A 120 9.92 -8.56 -11.34
N LEU A 121 10.52 -8.13 -10.23
CA LEU A 121 9.85 -7.24 -9.28
C LEU A 121 9.78 -5.80 -9.77
N ILE A 122 10.72 -5.34 -10.59
CA ILE A 122 10.61 -4.02 -11.24
C ILE A 122 9.33 -3.96 -12.06
N VAL A 123 9.03 -5.02 -12.83
CA VAL A 123 7.81 -5.14 -13.64
C VAL A 123 6.54 -4.96 -12.81
N ARG A 124 6.52 -5.50 -11.58
CA ARG A 124 5.37 -5.46 -10.66
C ARG A 124 5.28 -4.19 -9.83
N SER A 125 6.36 -3.41 -9.74
CA SER A 125 6.41 -2.19 -8.93
C SER A 125 5.77 -1.01 -9.67
N ASP A 126 5.14 -0.09 -8.96
CA ASP A 126 4.54 1.10 -9.56
C ASP A 126 5.60 2.15 -9.93
N GLN A 127 6.66 2.26 -9.11
CA GLN A 127 7.78 3.19 -9.33
C GLN A 127 9.12 2.56 -8.95
N MET A 128 10.21 3.19 -9.40
CA MET A 128 11.58 2.88 -8.98
C MET A 128 12.19 4.08 -8.27
N TRP A 129 12.71 3.88 -7.06
CA TRP A 129 13.47 4.88 -6.33
C TRP A 129 14.92 4.41 -6.21
N VAL A 130 15.84 5.28 -6.63
CA VAL A 130 17.27 4.98 -6.74
C VAL A 130 18.02 5.74 -5.64
N PHE A 131 18.88 5.06 -4.90
CA PHE A 131 19.58 5.64 -3.75
C PHE A 131 21.11 5.55 -3.88
N GLY A 132 21.77 6.71 -3.83
CA GLY A 132 23.23 6.83 -3.87
C GLY A 132 23.84 6.47 -5.22
N ASN A 133 25.13 6.11 -5.20
CA ASN A 133 25.92 5.88 -6.41
C ASN A 133 25.37 4.78 -7.32
N LEU A 134 25.57 4.99 -8.62
CA LEU A 134 25.07 4.11 -9.67
C LEU A 134 26.10 3.04 -10.03
N SER A 135 25.89 1.83 -9.48
CA SER A 135 26.59 0.63 -9.99
C SER A 135 26.05 0.19 -11.36
N LEU A 136 26.84 -0.56 -12.12
CA LEU A 136 26.41 -1.13 -13.40
C LEU A 136 25.08 -1.90 -13.30
N GLY A 137 24.91 -2.70 -12.24
CA GLY A 137 23.66 -3.45 -12.01
C GLY A 137 22.45 -2.53 -11.82
N VAL A 138 22.63 -1.43 -11.08
CA VAL A 138 21.57 -0.42 -10.88
C VAL A 138 21.26 0.30 -12.20
N LYS A 139 22.27 0.64 -13.01
CA LYS A 139 22.05 1.25 -14.35
C LYS A 139 21.20 0.35 -15.25
N VAL A 140 21.43 -0.97 -15.23
CA VAL A 140 20.61 -1.94 -15.96
C VAL A 140 19.15 -1.90 -15.47
N GLN A 141 18.93 -1.88 -14.16
CA GLN A 141 17.60 -1.81 -13.57
C GLN A 141 16.87 -0.51 -13.93
N ILE A 142 17.55 0.64 -13.88
CA ILE A 142 17.03 1.94 -14.33
C ILE A 142 16.64 1.86 -15.81
N GLY A 143 17.48 1.27 -16.65
CA GLY A 143 17.18 1.05 -18.07
C GLY A 143 15.91 0.24 -18.29
N ILE A 144 15.71 -0.84 -17.51
CA ILE A 144 14.47 -1.64 -17.53
C ILE A 144 13.27 -0.79 -17.12
N ALA A 145 13.36 -0.05 -16.00
CA ALA A 145 12.26 0.79 -15.52
C ALA A 145 11.87 1.87 -16.54
N LYS A 146 12.86 2.54 -17.15
CA LYS A 146 12.66 3.53 -18.21
C LYS A 146 11.99 2.93 -19.45
N ARG A 147 12.43 1.74 -19.90
CA ARG A 147 11.79 1.02 -21.03
C ARG A 147 10.34 0.64 -20.73
N LEU A 148 10.04 0.31 -19.47
CA LEU A 148 8.68 0.03 -18.99
C LEU A 148 7.87 1.30 -18.66
N LYS A 149 8.41 2.51 -18.95
CA LYS A 149 7.80 3.81 -18.65
C LYS A 149 7.40 3.99 -17.19
N LYS A 150 8.12 3.35 -16.27
CA LYS A 150 7.90 3.51 -14.83
C LYS A 150 8.50 4.83 -14.35
N PRO A 151 7.84 5.57 -13.44
CA PRO A 151 8.45 6.73 -12.80
C PRO A 151 9.74 6.32 -12.07
N VAL A 152 10.81 7.08 -12.29
CA VAL A 152 12.10 6.89 -11.63
C VAL A 152 12.44 8.14 -10.83
N ARG A 153 12.76 7.98 -9.54
CA ARG A 153 13.20 9.05 -8.65
C ARG A 153 14.59 8.74 -8.11
N PHE A 154 15.39 9.77 -7.90
CA PHE A 154 16.78 9.63 -7.46
C PHE A 154 16.97 10.35 -6.14
N TYR A 155 17.72 9.71 -5.24
CA TYR A 155 17.97 10.21 -3.90
C TYR A 155 19.44 10.15 -3.57
N ASP A 156 19.97 11.27 -3.09
CA ASP A 156 21.26 11.33 -2.43
C ASP A 156 21.11 10.85 -0.97
N ILE A 157 22.01 9.96 -0.56
CA ILE A 157 22.07 9.32 0.76
C ILE A 157 23.45 9.47 1.43
N THR A 158 24.29 10.39 0.93
CA THR A 158 25.65 10.62 1.44
C THR A 158 25.66 10.96 2.93
N ASP A 159 24.63 11.63 3.42
CA ASP A 159 24.46 12.07 4.81
C ASP A 159 23.39 11.25 5.56
N MET A 160 23.20 9.98 5.18
CA MET A 160 22.38 9.08 6.00
C MET A 160 23.07 8.75 7.34
N PRO A 161 22.30 8.53 8.42
CA PRO A 161 20.84 8.44 8.48
C PRO A 161 20.11 9.78 8.64
N TYR A 162 20.84 10.90 8.69
CA TYR A 162 20.28 12.21 9.01
C TYR A 162 19.48 12.81 7.84
N ARG A 163 19.90 12.54 6.61
CA ARG A 163 19.32 13.19 5.43
C ARG A 163 19.23 12.26 4.22
N VAL A 164 18.08 12.34 3.56
CA VAL A 164 17.81 11.76 2.23
C VAL A 164 17.23 12.87 1.36
N VAL A 165 17.82 13.14 0.20
CA VAL A 165 17.43 14.29 -0.64
C VAL A 165 17.08 13.82 -2.03
N SER A 166 15.90 14.22 -2.54
CA SER A 166 15.56 14.02 -3.95
C SER A 166 16.48 14.86 -4.83
N VAL A 167 17.10 14.24 -5.83
CA VAL A 167 18.04 14.88 -6.75
C VAL A 167 17.69 14.56 -8.22
N PRO A 168 18.11 15.39 -9.19
CA PRO A 168 18.14 15.00 -10.59
C PRO A 168 19.14 13.87 -10.82
N GLU A 169 18.88 13.02 -11.82
CA GLU A 169 19.75 11.89 -12.19
C GLU A 169 21.21 12.31 -12.42
N ALA A 170 21.44 13.48 -13.03
CA ALA A 170 22.77 13.99 -13.38
C ALA A 170 23.67 14.31 -12.17
N MET A 171 23.12 14.38 -10.96
CA MET A 171 23.91 14.65 -9.74
C MET A 171 24.44 13.38 -9.08
N LEU A 172 24.07 12.19 -9.56
CA LEU A 172 24.58 10.93 -8.99
C LEU A 172 25.93 10.55 -9.59
N SER A 173 26.89 10.22 -8.72
CA SER A 173 28.17 9.66 -9.14
C SER A 173 28.03 8.23 -9.65
N GLU A 174 28.80 7.93 -10.68
CA GLU A 174 28.94 6.60 -11.25
C GLU A 174 30.13 5.88 -10.63
N ASP A 175 29.98 4.58 -10.38
CA ASP A 175 31.04 3.69 -9.91
C ASP A 175 31.61 2.83 -11.05
#